data_AF-Q54687-F1
#
_entry.id   AF-Q54687-F1
#
_cell.length_a   1.000
_cell.length_b   1.000
_cell.length_c   1.000
_cell.angle_alpha   90.00
_cell.angle_beta   90.00
_cell.angle_gamma   90.00
#
_symmetry.space_group_name_H-M   'P 1'
#
loop_
_entity.id
_entity.type
_entity.pdbx_description
1 polymer ?
#
loop_
_entity_poly.entity_id
_entity_poly.type
_entity_poly.pdbx_seq_one_letter_code
_entity_poly.pdbx_strand_id
1 'polypeptide(L)'
;VRVRPYKEKPIQTPAKSVDVRYTVQFTPLNPDDDFRPVLKNTKLLKTLAIGGTVTSQELLAQAQSILNESHPDYTIYERDSSIVTHDNDIFRTILPMDQEFTYHIKDREQAYGINKKSGQEEKTNNTD
;
A
#
# COMPACT_ATOMS: atom_id res chain seq x y z
N VAL A 1 8.24 25.51 -18.81
CA VAL A 1 7.94 24.05 -18.79
C VAL A 1 6.56 23.84 -19.40
N ARG A 2 6.36 22.80 -20.23
CA ARG A 2 5.05 22.44 -20.79
C ARG A 2 4.66 21.06 -20.24
N VAL A 3 3.43 20.92 -19.75
CA VAL A 3 2.92 19.68 -19.14
C VAL A 3 1.74 19.14 -19.95
N ARG A 4 1.52 17.82 -19.90
CA ARG A 4 0.36 17.13 -20.48
C ARG A 4 -0.20 16.12 -19.48
N PRO A 5 -1.50 15.77 -19.58
CA PRO A 5 -2.07 14.71 -18.74
C PRO A 5 -1.29 13.40 -18.87
N TYR A 6 -1.12 12.70 -17.76
CA TYR A 6 -0.50 11.40 -17.77
C TYR A 6 -1.41 10.39 -18.49
N LYS A 7 -0.81 9.55 -19.33
CA LYS A 7 -1.48 8.43 -19.99
C LYS A 7 -0.64 7.18 -19.77
N GLU A 8 -1.26 6.16 -19.18
CA GLU A 8 -0.60 4.90 -18.92
C GLU A 8 -0.15 4.24 -20.22
N LYS A 9 1.00 3.56 -20.14
CA LYS A 9 1.51 2.75 -21.25
C LYS A 9 0.70 1.46 -21.33
N PRO A 10 0.50 0.89 -22.54
CA PRO A 10 -0.11 -0.42 -22.65
C PRO A 10 0.76 -1.47 -21.94
N ILE A 11 0.11 -2.33 -21.17
CA ILE A 11 0.75 -3.45 -20.47
C ILE A 11 0.95 -4.58 -21.48
N GLN A 12 2.17 -5.14 -21.53
CA GLN A 12 2.51 -6.23 -22.45
C GLN A 12 2.55 -7.58 -21.74
N THR A 13 3.19 -7.62 -20.57
CA THR A 13 3.26 -8.80 -19.70
C THR A 13 2.61 -8.46 -18.36
N PRO A 14 1.33 -8.79 -18.16
CA PRO A 14 0.65 -8.48 -16.92
C PRO A 14 1.31 -9.21 -15.74
N ALA A 15 1.39 -8.51 -14.61
CA ALA A 15 1.81 -9.09 -13.35
C ALA A 15 0.85 -10.23 -12.96
N LYS A 16 1.39 -11.34 -12.46
CA LYS A 16 0.57 -12.48 -12.03
C LYS A 16 -0.06 -12.27 -10.66
N SER A 17 0.69 -11.65 -9.76
CA SER A 17 0.30 -11.42 -8.38
C SER A 17 1.06 -10.23 -7.82
N VAL A 18 0.45 -9.58 -6.82
CA VAL A 18 0.97 -8.43 -6.12
C VAL A 18 0.94 -8.73 -4.63
N ASP A 19 2.10 -8.57 -3.99
CA ASP A 19 2.25 -8.64 -2.54
C ASP A 19 1.75 -7.32 -1.93
N VAL A 20 0.58 -7.35 -1.29
CA VAL A 20 0.00 -6.17 -0.66
C VAL A 20 0.64 -5.99 0.71
N ARG A 21 1.36 -4.89 0.89
CA ARG A 21 2.03 -4.51 2.12
C ARG A 21 1.30 -3.33 2.74
N TYR A 22 1.34 -3.30 4.07
CA TYR A 22 0.62 -2.30 4.86
C TYR A 22 1.54 -1.66 5.87
N THR A 23 1.49 -0.35 5.88
CA THR A 23 2.10 0.49 6.91
C THR A 23 1.08 1.52 7.33
N VAL A 24 1.00 1.78 8.62
CA VAL A 24 0.03 2.70 9.22
C VAL A 24 0.76 3.58 10.22
N GLN A 25 0.33 4.84 10.28
CA GLN A 25 0.79 5.80 11.28
C GLN A 25 -0.42 6.24 12.09
N PHE A 26 -0.27 6.20 13.41
CA PHE A 26 -1.30 6.67 14.34
C PHE A 26 -0.93 8.04 14.88
N THR A 27 -1.92 8.92 14.98
CA THR A 27 -1.78 10.24 15.59
C THR A 27 -2.84 10.37 16.68
N PRO A 28 -2.47 10.57 17.95
CA PRO A 28 -3.44 10.71 19.02
C PRO A 28 -4.14 12.06 18.94
N LEU A 29 -5.42 12.12 19.34
CA LEU A 29 -6.20 13.37 19.35
C LEU A 29 -5.67 14.37 20.39
N ASN A 30 -5.13 13.86 21.50
CA ASN A 30 -4.47 14.64 22.52
C ASN A 30 -2.96 14.35 22.48
N PRO A 31 -2.09 15.29 22.87
CA PRO A 31 -0.66 15.04 22.97
C PRO A 31 -0.37 13.85 23.88
N ASP A 32 0.34 12.85 23.35
CA ASP A 32 0.78 11.67 24.07
C ASP A 32 2.20 11.31 23.60
N ASP A 33 3.14 11.26 24.55
CA ASP A 33 4.56 11.00 24.33
C ASP A 33 4.85 9.52 23.97
N ASP A 34 3.88 8.62 24.17
CA ASP A 34 3.96 7.22 23.75
C ASP A 34 3.86 7.08 22.22
N PHE A 35 3.19 8.02 21.55
CA PHE A 35 3.09 8.09 20.09
C PHE A 35 4.31 8.78 19.46
N ARG A 36 5.48 8.20 19.72
CA ARG A 36 6.72 8.64 19.06
C ARG A 36 6.63 8.37 17.57
N PRO A 37 7.23 9.21 16.71
CA PRO A 37 7.35 8.89 15.28
C PRO A 37 8.19 7.62 15.12
N VAL A 38 7.53 6.47 14.98
CA VAL A 38 8.19 5.18 14.82
C VAL A 38 8.65 5.02 13.37
N LEU A 39 9.75 4.28 13.18
CA LEU A 39 10.18 3.81 11.88
C LEU A 39 9.02 3.07 11.19
N LYS A 40 8.74 3.40 9.91
CA LYS A 40 7.67 2.79 9.12
C LYS A 40 7.83 1.28 9.04
N ASN A 41 7.19 0.55 9.94
CA ASN A 41 7.16 -0.90 9.86
C ASN A 41 6.10 -1.29 8.82
N THR A 42 6.51 -2.12 7.87
CA THR A 42 5.69 -2.54 6.75
C THR A 42 5.42 -4.03 6.91
N LYS A 43 4.14 -4.40 7.05
CA LYS A 43 3.71 -5.79 7.22
C LYS A 43 3.09 -6.31 5.93
N LEU A 44 3.43 -7.53 5.53
CA LEU A 44 2.73 -8.21 4.43
C LEU A 44 1.30 -8.56 4.90
N LEU A 45 0.29 -8.03 4.22
CA LEU A 45 -1.13 -8.36 4.48
C LEU A 45 -1.49 -9.70 3.80
N LYS A 46 -1.37 -9.73 2.47
CA LYS A 46 -1.76 -10.86 1.60
C LYS A 46 -1.18 -10.66 0.21
N THR A 47 -1.03 -11.76 -0.52
CA THR A 47 -0.67 -11.76 -1.95
C THR A 47 -1.94 -11.94 -2.76
N LEU A 48 -2.24 -11.01 -3.65
CA LEU A 48 -3.48 -11.00 -4.46
C LEU A 48 -3.16 -11.01 -5.95
N ALA A 49 -4.04 -11.58 -6.76
CA ALA A 49 -3.98 -11.43 -8.21
C ALA A 49 -4.44 -10.03 -8.63
N ILE A 50 -4.11 -9.62 -9.86
CA ILE A 50 -4.64 -8.40 -10.47
C ILE A 50 -6.18 -8.44 -10.46
N GLY A 51 -6.80 -7.30 -10.12
CA GLY A 51 -8.25 -7.20 -9.92
C GLY A 51 -8.78 -7.72 -8.59
N GLY A 52 -7.94 -8.37 -7.76
CA GLY A 52 -8.26 -8.70 -6.38
C GLY A 52 -8.62 -7.45 -5.57
N THR A 53 -9.31 -7.62 -4.44
CA THR A 53 -9.88 -6.49 -3.68
C THR A 53 -9.33 -6.37 -2.28
N VAL A 54 -9.19 -5.14 -1.82
CA VAL A 54 -8.93 -4.78 -0.42
C VAL A 54 -9.94 -3.71 -0.02
N THR A 55 -10.69 -3.94 1.06
CA THR A 55 -11.71 -2.99 1.50
C THR A 55 -11.21 -2.11 2.64
N SER A 56 -11.83 -0.94 2.78
CA SER A 56 -11.58 -0.03 3.90
C SER A 56 -11.85 -0.67 5.27
N GLN A 57 -12.82 -1.58 5.38
CA GLN A 57 -13.11 -2.29 6.63
C GLN A 57 -12.01 -3.30 6.99
N GLU A 58 -11.46 -4.02 5.99
CA GLU A 58 -10.32 -4.92 6.22
C GLU A 58 -9.10 -4.13 6.71
N LEU A 59 -8.83 -2.98 6.11
CA LEU A 59 -7.73 -2.10 6.53
C LEU A 59 -7.95 -1.52 7.92
N LEU A 60 -9.18 -1.12 8.26
CA LEU A 60 -9.54 -0.63 9.59
C LEU A 60 -9.34 -1.71 10.65
N ALA A 61 -9.78 -2.95 10.39
CA ALA A 61 -9.58 -4.07 11.30
C ALA A 61 -8.08 -4.38 11.49
N GLN A 62 -7.28 -4.34 10.42
CA GLN A 62 -5.84 -4.53 10.52
C GLN A 62 -5.16 -3.41 11.30
N ALA A 63 -5.56 -2.16 11.08
CA ALA A 63 -5.05 -1.01 11.80
C ALA A 63 -5.37 -1.12 13.30
N GLN A 64 -6.59 -1.47 13.67
CA GLN A 64 -6.98 -1.66 15.08
C GLN A 64 -6.19 -2.81 15.71
N SER A 65 -5.92 -3.89 14.98
CA SER A 65 -5.07 -4.98 15.47
C SER A 65 -3.64 -4.50 15.78
N ILE A 66 -3.03 -3.69 14.90
CA ILE A 66 -1.69 -3.14 15.12
C ILE A 66 -1.69 -2.12 16.27
N LEU A 67 -2.73 -1.32 16.38
CA LEU A 67 -2.89 -0.37 17.48
C LEU A 67 -2.97 -1.12 18.82
N ASN A 68 -3.78 -2.17 18.92
CA ASN A 68 -3.92 -2.96 20.14
C ASN A 68 -2.61 -3.61 20.61
N GLU A 69 -1.72 -3.99 19.67
CA GLU A 69 -0.41 -4.57 20.01
C GLU A 69 0.54 -3.57 20.68
N SER A 70 0.40 -2.27 20.38
CA SER A 70 1.33 -1.22 20.84
C SER A 70 0.73 -0.26 21.87
N HIS A 71 -0.58 0.02 21.76
CA HIS A 71 -1.34 0.97 22.56
C HIS A 71 -2.74 0.39 22.83
N PRO A 72 -2.88 -0.62 23.71
CA PRO A 72 -4.11 -1.38 23.91
C PRO A 72 -5.30 -0.56 24.43
N ASP A 73 -5.03 0.58 25.08
CA ASP A 73 -6.05 1.47 25.64
C ASP A 73 -6.60 2.46 24.58
N TYR A 74 -6.12 2.40 23.34
CA TYR A 74 -6.52 3.29 22.25
C TYR A 74 -7.47 2.62 21.25
N THR A 75 -8.36 3.43 20.67
CA THR A 75 -9.24 3.02 19.58
C THR A 75 -9.11 3.98 18.41
N ILE A 76 -9.32 3.47 17.19
CA ILE A 76 -9.29 4.31 15.99
C ILE A 76 -10.51 5.23 16.00
N TYR A 77 -10.26 6.53 15.98
CA TYR A 77 -11.30 7.55 15.90
C TYR A 77 -11.81 7.71 14.46
N GLU A 78 -10.91 8.04 13.54
CA GLU A 78 -11.22 8.21 12.12
C GLU A 78 -10.00 7.91 11.24
N ARG A 79 -10.23 7.77 9.94
CA ARG A 79 -9.17 7.64 8.94
C ARG A 79 -8.84 9.03 8.41
N ASP A 80 -7.59 9.44 8.58
CA ASP A 80 -7.09 10.65 7.92
C ASP A 80 -6.90 10.39 6.41
N SER A 81 -5.97 9.52 6.03
CA SER A 81 -5.65 9.31 4.61
C SER A 81 -5.36 7.85 4.26
N SER A 82 -5.49 7.51 2.98
CA SER A 82 -5.13 6.18 2.46
C SER A 82 -4.57 6.30 1.05
N ILE A 83 -3.37 5.76 0.86
CA ILE A 83 -2.58 5.91 -0.36
C ILE A 83 -1.98 4.56 -0.70
N VAL A 84 -2.08 4.14 -1.96
CA VAL A 84 -1.41 2.95 -2.49
C VAL A 84 -0.26 3.38 -3.38
N THR A 85 0.93 2.83 -3.15
CA THR A 85 2.10 3.03 -4.00
C THR A 85 2.37 1.74 -4.75
N HIS A 86 2.37 1.80 -6.07
CA HIS A 86 2.51 0.63 -6.92
C HIS A 86 3.98 0.38 -7.24
N ASP A 87 4.58 -0.65 -6.66
CA ASP A 87 6.01 -0.96 -6.83
C ASP A 87 6.90 0.27 -6.54
N ASN A 88 7.60 0.77 -7.56
CA ASN A 88 8.40 2.00 -7.52
C ASN A 88 7.81 3.11 -8.42
N ASP A 89 6.52 3.02 -8.77
CA ASP A 89 5.85 4.02 -9.58
C ASP A 89 5.70 5.35 -8.82
N ILE A 90 5.87 6.45 -9.54
CA ILE A 90 5.68 7.81 -9.05
C ILE A 90 4.18 8.14 -8.91
N PHE A 91 3.32 7.48 -9.69
CA PHE A 91 1.88 7.69 -9.65
C PHE A 91 1.24 6.77 -8.61
N ARG A 92 0.73 7.40 -7.55
CA ARG A 92 0.05 6.71 -6.44
C ARG A 92 -1.46 6.81 -6.61
N THR A 93 -2.16 5.81 -6.11
CA THR A 93 -3.62 5.85 -6.03
C THR A 93 -4.02 6.43 -4.68
N ILE A 94 -4.71 7.57 -4.70
CA ILE A 94 -5.30 8.18 -3.49
C ILE A 94 -6.70 7.60 -3.32
N LEU A 95 -6.97 7.02 -2.15
CA LEU A 95 -8.26 6.40 -1.84
C LEU A 95 -9.18 7.41 -1.13
N PRO A 96 -10.51 7.24 -1.21
CA PRO A 96 -11.45 8.09 -0.49
C PRO A 96 -11.18 8.12 1.03
N MET A 97 -11.22 9.30 1.62
CA MET A 97 -10.97 9.51 3.06
C MET A 97 -12.27 9.33 3.87
N ASP A 98 -13.30 10.08 3.48
CA ASP A 98 -14.54 10.25 4.25
C ASP A 98 -15.65 9.23 3.96
N GLN A 99 -15.33 8.17 3.21
CA GLN A 99 -16.29 7.12 2.87
C GLN A 99 -15.61 5.76 2.75
N GLU A 100 -16.42 4.70 2.84
CA GLU A 100 -15.96 3.35 2.56
C GLU A 100 -15.52 3.23 1.09
N PHE A 101 -14.49 2.43 0.86
CA PHE A 101 -13.94 2.18 -0.47
C PHE A 101 -13.55 0.71 -0.65
N THR A 102 -13.46 0.33 -1.91
CA THR A 102 -12.85 -0.94 -2.32
C THR A 102 -11.72 -0.62 -3.27
N TYR A 103 -10.50 -0.94 -2.88
CA TYR A 103 -9.34 -0.87 -3.74
C TYR A 103 -9.25 -2.17 -4.55
N HIS A 104 -9.21 -2.04 -5.87
CA HIS A 104 -8.93 -3.14 -6.78
C HIS A 104 -7.45 -3.10 -7.15
N ILE A 105 -6.74 -4.22 -7.00
CA ILE A 105 -5.32 -4.32 -7.36
C ILE A 105 -5.14 -3.87 -8.81
N LYS A 106 -4.44 -2.75 -8.97
CA LYS A 106 -4.24 -2.09 -10.26
C LYS A 106 -3.41 -2.97 -11.20
N ASP A 107 -3.90 -3.12 -12.42
CA ASP A 107 -3.19 -3.82 -13.49
C ASP A 107 -1.86 -3.12 -13.80
N ARG A 108 -0.82 -3.91 -14.05
CA ARG A 108 0.55 -3.42 -14.28
C ARG A 108 1.43 -4.47 -14.93
N GLU A 109 2.56 -4.01 -15.44
CA GLU A 109 3.62 -4.89 -15.94
C GLU A 109 4.23 -5.73 -14.81
N GLN A 110 4.56 -6.97 -15.13
CA GLN A 110 5.34 -7.84 -14.26
C GLN A 110 6.64 -7.14 -13.83
N ALA A 111 6.93 -7.12 -12.53
CA ALA A 111 8.19 -6.59 -12.02
C ALA A 111 9.36 -7.51 -12.39
N TYR A 112 10.49 -6.89 -12.71
CA TYR A 112 11.74 -7.55 -13.02
C TYR A 112 12.89 -6.92 -12.24
N GLY A 113 13.84 -7.75 -11.81
CA GLY A 113 15.11 -7.34 -11.23
C GLY A 113 16.27 -7.86 -12.07
N ILE A 114 17.41 -7.19 -12.00
CA ILE A 114 18.63 -7.67 -12.65
C ILE A 114 19.39 -8.54 -11.66
N ASN A 115 19.65 -9.80 -12.02
CA ASN A 115 20.50 -10.66 -11.23
C ASN A 115 21.94 -10.14 -11.25
N LYS A 116 22.47 -9.80 -10.06
CA LYS A 116 23.81 -9.19 -9.92
C LYS A 116 24.96 -10.07 -10.42
N LYS A 117 24.76 -11.39 -10.51
CA LYS A 117 25.79 -12.34 -10.97
C LYS A 117 25.73 -12.58 -12.47
N SER A 118 24.55 -12.85 -13.02
CA SER A 118 24.38 -13.18 -14.45
C SER A 118 24.13 -11.96 -15.33
N GLY A 119 23.69 -10.83 -14.77
CA GLY A 119 23.27 -9.64 -15.51
C GLY A 119 21.95 -9.82 -16.26
N GLN A 120 21.26 -10.95 -16.09
CA GLN A 120 19.99 -11.25 -16.76
C GLN A 120 18.80 -10.73 -15.95
N GLU A 121 17.73 -10.39 -16.66
CA GLU A 121 16.45 -10.03 -16.04
C GLU A 121 15.76 -11.27 -15.48
N GLU A 122 15.36 -11.18 -14.21
CA GLU A 122 14.61 -12.20 -13.51
C GLU A 122 13.32 -11.60 -12.97
N LYS A 123 12.23 -12.36 -13.04
CA LYS A 123 10.93 -11.93 -12.52
C LYS A 123 11.01 -11.78 -11.00
N THR A 124 10.48 -10.67 -10.50
CA THR A 124 10.35 -10.41 -9.07
C THR A 124 8.88 -10.21 -8.72
N ASN A 125 8.49 -10.41 -7.47
CA ASN A 125 7.12 -10.12 -7.05
C ASN A 125 6.83 -8.63 -7.22
N ASN A 126 5.67 -8.30 -7.77
CA ASN A 126 5.13 -6.95 -7.69
C ASN A 126 4.65 -6.70 -6.25
N THR A 127 4.67 -5.44 -5.83
CA THR A 127 4.24 -5.01 -4.49
C THR A 127 3.30 -3.82 -4.54
N ASP A 128 2.36 -3.80 -3.60
CA ASP A 128 1.52 -2.63 -3.27
C ASP A 128 1.76 -2.21 -1.82
#